data_AF-A0A0R0GZA3-F1
#
_entry.id   AF-A0A0R0GZA3-F1
#
_cell.length_a   1.000
_cell.length_b   1.000
_cell.length_c   1.000
_cell.angle_alpha   90.00
_cell.angle_beta   90.00
_cell.angle_gamma   90.00
#
_symmetry.space_group_name_H-M   'P 1'
#
loop_
_entity.id
_entity.type
_entity.pdbx_description
1 polymer ?
#
loop_
_entity_poly.entity_id
_entity_poly.type
_entity_poly.pdbx_seq_one_letter_code
_entity_poly.pdbx_strand_id
1 'polypeptide(L)'
;METSSSILYEYPIKEYMETEQFDLGLTWKHPIAWSSPHAPLYASRFSMGSGNERGAIAISLKSIQGLVAINNVIERCKLQANVLQIVPWYVKVYYHTLQLVVDERPQALTDFVERMRVSPSEDKVSPGVMEMVLQFPCEMKSAVLSIVFDKGFLHIDEYPPDVNQGFDIPSAIISFPDFHASL
;
A
#
# COMPACT_ATOMS: atom_id res chain seq x y z
N MET A 1 23.66 7.97 -15.69
CA MET A 1 24.09 8.47 -14.37
C MET A 1 23.64 9.91 -14.29
N GLU A 2 22.48 10.19 -13.69
CA GLU A 2 22.14 11.57 -13.34
C GLU A 2 23.12 12.02 -12.27
N THR A 3 23.99 12.97 -12.62
CA THR A 3 24.86 13.63 -11.65
C THR A 3 23.97 14.44 -10.74
N SER A 4 23.65 13.92 -9.55
CA SER A 4 23.00 14.69 -8.50
C SER A 4 23.89 15.90 -8.21
N SER A 5 23.44 17.08 -8.64
CA SER A 5 24.16 18.30 -8.33
C SER A 5 24.05 18.53 -6.83
N SER A 6 25.19 18.44 -6.13
CA SER A 6 25.30 18.86 -4.75
C SER A 6 25.77 20.30 -4.73
N ILE A 7 25.18 21.11 -3.85
CA ILE A 7 25.58 22.49 -3.63
C ILE A 7 26.19 22.54 -2.24
N LEU A 8 27.47 22.91 -2.17
CA LEU A 8 28.17 23.14 -0.91
C LEU A 8 28.06 24.63 -0.55
N TYR A 9 27.57 24.91 0.65
CA TYR A 9 27.60 26.25 1.24
C TYR A 9 28.65 26.28 2.35
N GLU A 10 29.60 27.18 2.23
CA GLU A 10 30.65 27.40 3.22
C GLU A 10 30.33 28.64 4.05
N TYR A 11 30.39 28.51 5.37
CA TYR A 11 30.18 29.61 6.31
C TYR A 11 31.48 29.86 7.09
N PRO A 12 32.03 31.09 7.05
CA PRO A 12 33.26 31.42 7.77
C PRO A 12 32.99 31.55 9.28
N ILE A 13 33.72 30.80 10.11
CA ILE A 13 33.56 30.74 11.58
C ILE A 13 34.49 31.72 12.31
N LYS A 14 35.33 32.49 11.60
CA LYS A 14 36.42 33.29 12.21
C LYS A 14 35.95 34.38 13.19
N GLU A 15 34.73 34.87 13.06
CA GLU A 15 34.17 35.93 13.92
C GLU A 15 33.32 35.36 15.07
N TYR A 16 33.19 34.04 15.16
CA TYR A 16 32.34 33.39 16.14
C TYR A 16 32.99 33.37 17.53
N MET A 17 32.27 33.82 18.55
CA MET A 17 32.73 33.79 19.94
C MET A 17 32.35 32.46 20.60
N GLU A 18 33.31 31.78 21.22
CA GLU A 18 33.11 30.49 21.92
C GLU A 18 32.10 30.55 23.08
N THR A 19 31.66 31.75 23.48
CA THR A 19 30.71 31.96 24.57
C THR A 19 29.25 31.70 24.19
N GLU A 20 28.92 31.67 22.89
CA GLU A 20 27.57 31.43 22.40
C GLU A 20 27.46 30.04 21.75
N GLN A 21 26.24 29.50 21.62
CA GLN A 21 25.99 28.24 20.92
C GLN A 21 25.83 28.49 19.41
N PHE A 22 26.64 27.81 18.59
CA PHE A 22 26.62 28.00 17.14
C PHE A 22 25.35 27.38 16.54
N ASP A 23 24.50 28.22 15.93
CA ASP A 23 23.28 27.79 15.26
C ASP A 23 23.40 27.99 13.74
N LEU A 24 23.26 26.89 12.99
CA LEU A 24 23.29 26.87 11.54
C LEU A 24 21.91 26.42 11.04
N GLY A 25 21.15 27.37 10.51
CA GLY A 25 19.84 27.13 9.91
C GLY A 25 19.83 27.29 8.40
N LEU A 26 19.11 26.41 7.70
CA LEU A 26 18.74 26.62 6.30
C LEU A 26 17.34 27.20 6.25
N THR A 27 17.22 28.41 5.71
CA THR A 27 15.93 29.06 5.48
C THR A 27 15.64 29.13 3.98
N TRP A 28 14.49 28.62 3.58
CA TRP A 28 14.05 28.73 2.20
C TRP A 28 13.55 30.15 1.94
N LYS A 29 14.02 30.77 0.86
CA LYS A 29 13.58 32.13 0.46
C LYS A 29 12.08 32.21 0.17
N HIS A 30 11.48 31.10 -0.24
CA HIS A 30 10.05 30.98 -0.49
C HIS A 30 9.46 29.93 0.45
N PRO A 31 8.23 30.12 0.95
CA PRO A 31 7.54 29.06 1.68
C PRO A 31 7.37 27.86 0.75
N ILE A 32 8.08 26.78 1.03
CA ILE A 32 7.86 25.50 0.34
C ILE A 32 6.58 24.93 0.94
N ALA A 33 5.51 24.93 0.14
CA ALA A 33 4.34 24.14 0.45
C ALA A 33 4.71 22.68 0.18
N TRP A 34 4.98 21.92 1.24
CA TRP A 34 5.12 20.47 1.14
C TRP A 34 3.75 19.88 0.79
N SER A 35 3.43 19.78 -0.50
CA SER A 35 2.37 18.88 -0.94
C SER A 35 2.99 17.52 -1.17
N SER A 36 2.68 16.54 -0.33
CA SER A 36 2.95 15.15 -0.70
C SER A 36 2.17 14.88 -1.99
N PRO A 37 2.83 14.45 -3.08
CA PRO A 37 2.11 14.04 -4.26
C PRO A 37 1.15 12.92 -3.86
N HIS A 38 -0.12 13.10 -4.22
CA HIS A 38 -1.14 12.12 -3.90
C HIS A 38 -0.96 10.91 -4.81
N ALA A 39 -1.00 9.72 -4.22
CA ALA A 39 -1.06 8.49 -4.99
C ALA A 39 -2.25 8.53 -5.98
N PRO A 40 -2.15 7.90 -7.16
CA PRO A 40 -3.22 7.92 -8.16
C PRO A 40 -4.52 7.31 -7.63
N LEU A 41 -4.42 6.32 -6.73
CA LEU A 41 -5.56 5.70 -6.06
C LEU A 41 -5.41 5.82 -4.54
N TYR A 42 -6.51 6.15 -3.88
CA TYR A 42 -6.70 5.96 -2.46
C TYR A 42 -6.88 4.48 -2.16
N ALA A 43 -5.97 3.93 -1.36
CA ALA A 43 -6.01 2.56 -0.92
C ALA A 43 -6.51 2.46 0.52
N SER A 44 -7.44 1.55 0.77
CA SER A 44 -7.81 1.16 2.14
C SER A 44 -8.01 -0.35 2.22
N ARG A 45 -7.65 -0.92 3.36
CA ARG A 45 -7.82 -2.35 3.64
C ARG A 45 -8.68 -2.52 4.88
N PHE A 46 -9.63 -3.44 4.82
CA PHE A 46 -10.55 -3.75 5.90
C PHE A 46 -10.72 -5.26 6.05
N SER A 47 -10.94 -5.70 7.29
CA SER A 47 -11.34 -7.07 7.60
C SER A 47 -12.86 -7.13 7.68
N MET A 48 -13.44 -8.09 6.99
CA MET A 48 -14.86 -8.40 6.98
C MET A 48 -15.09 -9.75 7.65
N GLY A 49 -16.33 -10.04 8.03
CA GLY A 49 -16.73 -11.31 8.63
C GLY A 49 -17.44 -11.13 9.96
N SER A 50 -18.01 -12.23 10.45
CA SER A 50 -18.70 -12.29 11.73
C SER A 50 -18.25 -13.54 12.48
N GLY A 51 -18.02 -13.39 13.79
CA GLY A 51 -17.57 -14.48 14.65
C GLY A 51 -16.06 -14.74 14.63
N ASN A 52 -15.69 -15.89 15.22
CA ASN A 52 -14.30 -16.26 15.48
C ASN A 52 -13.77 -17.37 14.58
N GLU A 53 -14.53 -17.80 13.56
CA GLU A 53 -14.09 -18.83 12.61
C GLU A 53 -13.77 -18.22 11.25
N ARG A 54 -14.73 -17.57 10.58
CA ARG A 54 -14.57 -17.11 9.20
C ARG A 54 -14.46 -15.59 9.09
N GLY A 55 -13.54 -15.14 8.26
CA GLY A 55 -13.32 -13.74 7.93
C GLY A 55 -13.02 -13.54 6.45
N ALA A 56 -12.92 -12.29 6.03
CA ALA A 56 -12.42 -11.94 4.71
C ALA A 56 -11.58 -10.68 4.80
N ILE A 57 -10.60 -10.56 3.92
CA ILE A 57 -9.81 -9.34 3.74
C ILE A 57 -10.33 -8.67 2.49
N ALA A 58 -10.59 -7.38 2.57
CA ALA A 58 -10.96 -6.57 1.43
C ALA A 58 -10.03 -5.37 1.30
N ILE A 59 -9.58 -5.11 0.07
CA ILE A 59 -8.72 -3.99 -0.30
C ILE A 59 -9.49 -3.17 -1.31
N SER A 60 -9.83 -1.93 -0.93
CA SER A 60 -10.48 -0.96 -1.80
C SER A 60 -9.44 0.01 -2.36
N LEU A 61 -9.50 0.20 -3.66
CA LEU A 61 -8.77 1.20 -4.42
C LEU A 61 -9.80 2.15 -5.00
N LYS A 62 -9.68 3.44 -4.71
CA LYS A 62 -10.59 4.49 -5.21
C LYS A 62 -9.78 5.59 -5.88
N SER A 63 -10.18 6.01 -7.07
CA SER A 63 -9.55 7.15 -7.74
C SER A 63 -9.83 8.45 -6.97
N ILE A 64 -8.78 9.18 -6.56
CA ILE A 64 -8.90 10.40 -5.72
C ILE A 64 -9.37 11.60 -6.55
N GLN A 65 -8.90 11.68 -7.79
CA GLN A 65 -9.33 12.60 -8.81
C GLN A 65 -9.36 11.77 -10.08
N GLY A 66 -10.40 11.93 -10.90
CA GLY A 66 -10.42 11.30 -12.20
C GLY A 66 -9.08 11.62 -12.84
N LEU A 67 -8.24 10.60 -13.04
CA LEU A 67 -7.07 10.67 -13.89
C LEU A 67 -7.64 10.93 -15.29
N VAL A 68 -8.05 12.17 -15.53
CA VAL A 68 -8.36 12.69 -16.84
C VAL A 68 -7.04 12.52 -17.54
N ALA A 69 -6.98 11.60 -18.49
CA ALA A 69 -5.82 11.41 -19.33
C ALA A 69 -5.37 12.80 -19.80
N ILE A 70 -4.33 13.33 -19.15
CA ILE A 70 -3.71 14.56 -19.61
C ILE A 70 -2.95 14.09 -20.83
N ASN A 71 -3.51 14.43 -21.99
CA ASN A 71 -3.19 14.02 -23.35
C ASN A 71 -4.19 13.00 -23.91
N ASN A 72 -4.73 13.32 -25.08
CA ASN A 72 -5.70 12.58 -25.88
C ASN A 72 -5.23 11.19 -26.36
N VAL A 73 -4.41 10.48 -25.59
CA VAL A 73 -4.11 9.05 -25.76
C VAL A 73 -5.03 8.26 -24.83
N ILE A 74 -6.33 8.40 -25.06
CA ILE A 74 -7.39 7.83 -24.22
C ILE A 74 -7.36 6.28 -24.29
N GLU A 75 -6.96 5.70 -25.42
CA GLU A 75 -7.21 4.27 -25.69
C GLU A 75 -6.31 3.27 -24.95
N ARG A 76 -5.18 3.66 -24.33
CA ARG A 76 -4.24 2.69 -23.71
C ARG A 76 -3.58 3.14 -22.41
N CYS A 77 -4.14 4.12 -21.71
CA CYS A 77 -3.63 4.47 -20.39
C CYS A 77 -3.92 3.32 -19.41
N LYS A 78 -2.87 2.72 -18.88
CA LYS A 78 -2.93 1.68 -17.84
C LYS A 78 -2.24 2.19 -16.58
N LEU A 79 -2.83 1.86 -15.44
CA LEU A 79 -2.31 2.16 -14.12
C LEU A 79 -1.92 0.85 -13.43
N GLN A 80 -0.63 0.71 -13.11
CA GLN A 80 -0.12 -0.42 -12.36
C GLN A 80 -0.25 -0.18 -10.84
N ALA A 81 -0.81 -1.15 -10.14
CA ALA A 81 -0.86 -1.20 -8.68
C ALA A 81 -0.30 -2.53 -8.19
N ASN A 82 0.79 -2.50 -7.42
CA ASN A 82 1.32 -3.71 -6.79
C ASN A 82 0.74 -3.84 -5.39
N VAL A 83 0.30 -5.04 -5.04
CA VAL A 83 -0.29 -5.36 -3.74
C VAL A 83 0.57 -6.43 -3.08
N LEU A 84 1.07 -6.12 -1.88
CA LEU A 84 1.74 -7.06 -1.00
C LEU A 84 0.89 -7.22 0.26
N GLN A 85 0.38 -8.42 0.47
CA GLN A 85 -0.39 -8.80 1.66
C GLN A 85 0.37 -9.86 2.43
N ILE A 86 0.68 -9.56 3.69
CA ILE A 86 1.29 -10.51 4.63
C ILE A 86 0.24 -10.83 5.68
N VAL A 87 0.02 -12.11 5.97
CA VAL A 87 -0.91 -12.57 6.99
C VAL A 87 -0.18 -13.49 7.98
N PRO A 88 -0.45 -13.37 9.29
CA PRO A 88 0.10 -14.29 10.27
C PRO A 88 -0.28 -15.74 9.99
N TRP A 89 0.51 -16.68 10.49
CA TRP A 89 0.31 -18.11 10.21
C TRP A 89 -1.04 -18.66 10.70
N TYR A 90 -1.62 -18.03 11.73
CA TYR A 90 -2.93 -18.39 12.26
C TYR A 90 -4.10 -17.85 11.42
N VAL A 91 -3.84 -17.19 10.28
CA VAL A 91 -4.84 -16.73 9.32
C VAL A 91 -4.77 -17.59 8.07
N LYS A 92 -5.67 -18.56 7.96
CA LYS A 92 -5.69 -19.53 6.86
C LYS A 92 -6.44 -18.96 5.67
N VAL A 93 -5.69 -18.30 4.78
CA VAL A 93 -6.23 -17.63 3.60
C VAL A 93 -6.54 -18.62 2.48
N TYR A 94 -7.75 -18.54 1.92
CA TYR A 94 -8.16 -19.32 0.77
C TYR A 94 -7.89 -18.56 -0.53
N TYR A 95 -6.68 -18.67 -1.07
CA TYR A 95 -6.25 -17.92 -2.27
C TYR A 95 -7.14 -18.12 -3.52
N HIS A 96 -7.81 -19.27 -3.64
CA HIS A 96 -8.76 -19.53 -4.73
C HIS A 96 -10.08 -18.74 -4.60
N THR A 97 -10.34 -18.11 -3.46
CA THR A 97 -11.55 -17.29 -3.21
C THR A 97 -11.34 -15.81 -3.53
N LEU A 98 -10.20 -15.45 -4.12
CA LEU A 98 -9.92 -14.10 -4.55
C LEU A 98 -10.99 -13.63 -5.54
N GLN A 99 -11.55 -12.46 -5.30
CA GLN A 99 -12.56 -11.84 -6.16
C GLN A 99 -12.20 -10.38 -6.40
N LEU A 100 -12.44 -9.90 -7.61
CA LEU A 100 -12.23 -8.51 -8.00
C LEU A 100 -13.54 -7.92 -8.50
N VAL A 101 -13.92 -6.80 -7.91
CA VAL A 101 -15.06 -5.99 -8.32
C VAL A 101 -14.52 -4.64 -8.77
N VAL A 102 -14.72 -4.30 -10.05
CA VAL A 102 -14.31 -3.01 -10.62
C VAL A 102 -15.56 -2.23 -11.00
N ASP A 103 -15.66 -0.99 -10.55
CA ASP A 103 -16.80 -0.10 -10.79
C ASP A 103 -18.15 -0.80 -10.51
N GLU A 104 -18.22 -1.45 -9.34
CA GLU A 104 -19.40 -2.18 -8.84
C GLU A 104 -19.80 -3.41 -9.68
N ARG A 105 -18.94 -3.83 -10.61
CA ARG A 105 -19.15 -5.03 -11.44
C ARG A 105 -18.09 -6.09 -11.15
N PRO A 106 -18.48 -7.34 -10.86
CA PRO A 106 -17.53 -8.44 -10.79
C PRO A 106 -16.77 -8.57 -12.10
N GLN A 107 -15.44 -8.67 -12.02
CA GLN A 107 -14.55 -8.82 -13.17
C GLN A 107 -13.75 -10.11 -13.06
N ALA A 108 -13.32 -10.65 -14.20
CA ALA A 108 -12.39 -11.78 -14.21
C ALA A 108 -11.01 -11.31 -13.75
N LEU A 109 -10.44 -11.98 -12.75
CA LEU A 109 -9.11 -11.65 -12.21
C LEU A 109 -8.02 -11.68 -13.29
N THR A 110 -8.14 -12.59 -14.27
CA THR A 110 -7.17 -12.77 -15.35
C THR A 110 -6.96 -11.54 -16.22
N ASP A 111 -7.96 -10.66 -16.30
CA ASP A 111 -7.91 -9.50 -17.19
C ASP A 111 -7.15 -8.32 -16.56
N PHE A 112 -7.03 -8.32 -15.23
CA PHE A 112 -6.43 -7.25 -14.44
C PHE A 112 -5.15 -7.69 -13.73
N VAL A 113 -4.99 -8.97 -13.40
CA VAL A 113 -3.80 -9.50 -12.72
C VAL A 113 -2.75 -9.88 -13.76
N GLU A 114 -1.65 -9.13 -13.81
CA GLU A 114 -0.51 -9.45 -14.69
C GLU A 114 0.34 -10.59 -14.11
N ARG A 115 0.61 -10.51 -12.80
CA ARG A 115 1.39 -11.52 -12.07
C ARG A 115 0.85 -11.69 -10.67
N MET A 116 0.85 -12.92 -10.18
CA MET A 116 0.49 -13.25 -8.82
C MET A 116 1.45 -14.31 -8.29
N ARG A 117 2.00 -14.06 -7.11
CA ARG A 117 2.82 -15.01 -6.37
C ARG A 117 2.21 -15.19 -4.98
N VAL A 118 2.04 -16.45 -4.59
CA VAL A 118 1.49 -16.82 -3.29
C VAL A 118 2.45 -17.77 -2.61
N SER A 119 2.76 -17.47 -1.35
CA SER A 119 3.41 -18.37 -0.42
C SER A 119 2.44 -18.61 0.74
N PRO A 120 1.80 -19.79 0.82
CA PRO A 120 0.89 -20.11 1.91
C PRO A 120 1.60 -20.05 3.27
N SER A 121 0.84 -19.76 4.32
CA SER A 121 1.36 -19.81 5.68
C SER A 121 1.60 -21.25 6.13
N GLU A 122 2.63 -21.45 6.94
CA GLU A 122 2.87 -22.70 7.66
C GLU A 122 2.64 -22.48 9.15
N ASP A 123 1.80 -23.32 9.76
CA ASP A 123 1.38 -23.20 11.16
C ASP A 123 2.63 -23.12 12.08
N LYS A 124 2.76 -22.01 12.81
CA LYS A 124 3.88 -21.70 13.73
C LYS A 124 5.28 -21.58 13.09
N VAL A 125 5.37 -21.53 11.76
CA VAL A 125 6.66 -21.47 11.05
C VAL A 125 6.77 -20.21 10.20
N SER A 126 5.80 -19.92 9.34
CA SER A 126 5.91 -18.83 8.38
C SER A 126 4.57 -18.13 8.10
N PRO A 127 4.58 -16.81 7.86
CA PRO A 127 3.38 -16.07 7.48
C PRO A 127 2.96 -16.40 6.04
N GLY A 128 1.68 -16.19 5.74
CA GLY A 128 1.19 -16.22 4.37
C GLY A 128 1.56 -14.93 3.66
N VAL A 129 2.07 -15.03 2.44
CA VAL A 129 2.45 -13.88 1.62
C VAL A 129 1.78 -13.97 0.28
N MET A 130 1.11 -12.89 -0.13
CA MET A 130 0.53 -12.74 -1.45
C MET A 130 1.04 -11.45 -2.08
N GLU A 131 1.67 -11.61 -3.24
CA GLU A 131 2.16 -10.52 -4.07
C GLU A 131 1.38 -10.53 -5.38
N MET A 132 0.86 -9.38 -5.77
CA MET A 132 0.11 -9.23 -7.00
C MET A 132 0.50 -7.96 -7.73
N VAL A 133 0.54 -8.04 -9.06
CA VAL A 133 0.67 -6.89 -9.96
C VAL A 133 -0.65 -6.74 -10.68
N LEU A 134 -1.36 -5.64 -10.39
CA LEU A 134 -2.65 -5.30 -10.99
C LEU A 134 -2.46 -4.22 -12.04
N GLN A 135 -3.11 -4.36 -13.18
CA GLN A 135 -3.20 -3.35 -14.23
C GLN A 135 -4.66 -2.92 -14.38
N PHE A 136 -4.94 -1.65 -14.07
CA PHE A 136 -6.26 -1.05 -14.23
C PHE A 136 -6.28 -0.08 -15.42
N PRO A 137 -7.42 0.10 -16.11
CA PRO A 137 -7.58 1.22 -17.02
C PRO A 137 -7.61 2.54 -16.22
N CYS A 138 -7.06 3.63 -16.78
CA CYS A 138 -7.05 4.93 -16.10
C CYS A 138 -8.46 5.51 -15.85
N GLU A 139 -9.47 5.03 -16.59
CA GLU A 139 -10.89 5.41 -16.41
C GLU A 139 -11.55 4.78 -15.17
N MET A 140 -10.89 3.80 -14.54
CA MET A 140 -11.41 3.08 -13.38
C MET A 140 -11.69 4.04 -12.22
N LYS A 141 -12.90 3.99 -11.66
CA LYS A 141 -13.27 4.81 -10.49
C LYS A 141 -12.97 4.09 -9.19
N SER A 142 -13.27 2.79 -9.14
CA SER A 142 -13.05 1.96 -7.97
C SER A 142 -12.75 0.51 -8.31
N ALA A 143 -11.89 -0.11 -7.52
CA ALA A 143 -11.69 -1.54 -7.50
C ALA A 143 -11.72 -2.05 -6.06
N VAL A 144 -12.28 -3.23 -5.85
CA VAL A 144 -12.31 -3.92 -4.57
C VAL A 144 -11.84 -5.34 -4.80
N LEU A 145 -10.75 -5.69 -4.12
CA LEU A 145 -10.25 -7.05 -4.04
C LEU A 145 -10.75 -7.66 -2.73
N SER A 146 -11.35 -8.84 -2.78
CA SER A 146 -11.78 -9.57 -1.58
C SER A 146 -11.23 -10.99 -1.59
N ILE A 147 -10.89 -11.50 -0.40
CA ILE A 147 -10.39 -12.86 -0.21
C ILE A 147 -10.85 -13.40 1.14
N VAL A 148 -11.32 -14.64 1.18
CA VAL A 148 -11.84 -15.27 2.39
C VAL A 148 -10.71 -16.00 3.13
N PHE A 149 -10.79 -16.03 4.45
CA PHE A 149 -9.88 -16.76 5.31
C PHE A 149 -10.60 -17.34 6.52
N ASP A 150 -10.01 -18.38 7.11
CA ASP A 150 -10.41 -18.87 8.41
C ASP A 150 -9.37 -18.51 9.47
N LYS A 151 -9.87 -18.20 10.66
CA LYS A 151 -9.08 -17.99 11.87
C LYS A 151 -8.66 -19.35 12.42
N GLY A 152 -7.38 -19.51 12.69
CA GLY A 152 -6.82 -20.71 13.31
C GLY A 152 -7.25 -20.82 14.77
N PHE A 153 -7.40 -22.06 15.24
CA PHE A 153 -7.54 -22.33 16.67
C PHE A 153 -6.19 -22.13 17.35
N LEU A 154 -6.08 -21.08 18.16
CA LEU A 154 -4.92 -20.80 18.99
C LEU A 154 -5.11 -21.37 20.40
N HIS A 155 -4.01 -21.72 21.05
CA HIS A 155 -4.04 -21.97 22.48
C HIS A 155 -4.22 -20.66 23.26
N ILE A 156 -4.64 -20.76 24.54
CA ILE A 156 -4.91 -19.58 25.38
C ILE A 156 -3.69 -18.69 25.61
N ASP A 157 -2.49 -19.27 25.55
CA ASP A 157 -1.19 -18.61 25.67
C ASP A 157 -0.70 -17.97 24.36
N GLU A 158 -1.36 -18.25 23.23
CA GLU A 158 -0.96 -17.77 21.91
C GLU A 158 -1.83 -16.60 21.40
N TYR A 159 -2.91 -16.27 22.11
CA TYR A 159 -3.93 -15.32 21.65
C TYR A 159 -3.53 -13.85 21.90
N PRO A 160 -3.39 -12.99 20.87
CA PRO A 160 -3.09 -11.58 21.06
C PRO A 160 -4.32 -10.69 20.84
N PRO A 161 -4.68 -9.77 21.76
CA PRO A 161 -4.26 -9.68 23.17
C PRO A 161 -5.08 -10.58 24.11
N ASP A 162 -6.31 -10.97 23.72
CA ASP A 162 -7.16 -11.94 24.40
C ASP A 162 -8.27 -12.49 23.45
N VAL A 163 -8.92 -13.58 23.86
CA VAL A 163 -9.95 -14.29 23.06
C VAL A 163 -11.19 -13.44 22.73
N ASN A 164 -11.54 -12.48 23.60
CA ASN A 164 -12.75 -11.68 23.47
C ASN A 164 -12.55 -10.52 22.48
N GLN A 165 -11.35 -9.96 22.38
CA GLN A 165 -11.02 -8.90 21.42
C GLN A 165 -10.88 -9.42 19.97
N GLY A 166 -10.36 -10.63 19.80
CA GLY A 166 -10.10 -11.22 18.48
C GLY A 166 -8.68 -10.94 17.96
N PHE A 167 -8.48 -11.01 16.64
CA PHE A 167 -7.16 -10.94 16.01
C PHE A 167 -6.93 -9.64 15.24
N ASP A 168 -5.77 -9.02 15.46
CA ASP A 168 -5.25 -7.99 14.57
C ASP A 168 -4.49 -8.62 13.40
N ILE A 169 -4.82 -8.18 12.19
CA ILE A 169 -4.12 -8.60 10.96
C ILE A 169 -3.38 -7.37 10.42
N PRO A 170 -2.06 -7.47 10.17
CA PRO A 170 -1.25 -6.36 9.66
C PRO A 170 -1.78 -5.79 8.34
N SER A 171 -1.40 -4.56 8.05
CA SER A 171 -1.78 -3.83 6.84
C SER A 171 -1.19 -4.44 5.57
N ALA A 172 -1.85 -4.18 4.44
CA ALA A 172 -1.29 -4.41 3.12
C ALA A 172 -0.34 -3.27 2.75
N ILE A 173 0.62 -3.55 1.87
CA ILE A 173 1.44 -2.54 1.20
C ILE A 173 0.93 -2.43 -0.24
N ILE A 174 0.63 -1.20 -0.67
CA ILE A 174 0.22 -0.91 -2.04
C ILE A 174 1.16 0.13 -2.62
N SER A 175 1.74 -0.16 -3.79
CA SER A 175 2.68 0.73 -4.45
C SER A 175 2.30 0.96 -5.91
N PHE A 176 2.57 2.16 -6.41
CA PHE A 176 2.34 2.57 -7.79
C PHE A 176 3.68 2.89 -8.46
N PRO A 177 4.35 1.90 -9.08
CA PRO A 177 5.72 2.06 -9.56
C PRO A 177 5.84 3.10 -10.68
N ASP A 178 4.81 3.24 -11.52
CA ASP A 178 4.80 4.18 -12.65
C ASP A 178 4.50 5.62 -12.21
N PHE A 179 4.17 5.84 -10.93
CA PHE A 179 3.86 7.15 -10.40
C PHE A 179 5.08 7.79 -9.73
N HIS A 180 5.72 8.71 -10.44
CA HIS A 180 6.82 9.50 -9.90
C HIS A 180 6.29 10.74 -9.19
N ALA A 181 6.48 10.76 -7.87
CA ALA A 181 6.44 11.96 -7.05
C ALA A 181 7.55 12.92 -7.47
N SER A 182 7.25 13.96 -8.24
CA SER A 182 8.20 15.08 -8.41
C SER A 182 8.27 15.88 -7.12
N LEU A 183 9.48 16.11 -6.60
CA LEU A 183 9.75 17.12 -5.57
C LEU A 183 9.78 18.52 -6.17
#